data_AF-A0A9P0BQJ6-F1
#
_entry.id   AF-A0A9P0BQJ6-F1
#
_cell.length_a   1.000
_cell.length_b   1.000
_cell.length_c   1.000
_cell.angle_alpha   90.00
_cell.angle_beta   90.00
_cell.angle_gamma   90.00
#
_symmetry.space_group_name_H-M   'P 1'
#
loop_
_entity.id
_entity.type
_entity.pdbx_description
1 polymer ?
#
loop_
_entity_poly.entity_id
_entity_poly.type
_entity_poly.pdbx_seq_one_letter_code
_entity_poly.pdbx_strand_id
1 'polypeptide(L)'
;MSLNRLSTFGGKGAEKGPKENPCYFCNELFEMGQLQNHLKLCGSILEQCPLRCGAWIQRKHRDEHVKDCPKMEKTRNSSSHVSIPAPVPPPAVHTWAPTTTSALDDCVSYLEKEVTSIKLILTEESHGREVQASEIETLRSKLVLVEERSQHFLSTLVSLRAAVDDEAERSANWAAQFKHDLANVQLALQELQSQQLSTVMRLESAVSTLVHEQHERELLEQALTQHDNRIRAVNKLEDVISYIRQTVEEERERNAENRAAFEAELIENRRSSEQLAQLSALRVQLQNTNSERPTIDRVAVLEVATADARAEVAEHSMKVDAVLRDLRALTKSYHKLRTELADFQTRVSFDRHEMGTDNGHFIWRIDNFNSRMKDAKEKDTVLSSPIFKTGKYGYTLKAELNLNGIGKWKGRHITSTIRLVAGPYDALLEWPCDLSVNIVLKDQPNNRSQAMDIVKTLQIRRKSSSKRHDYDEGEEVYKSSEALDKSVLQLKKQYIFIPHTSLDKFEYVKNDVMFVEFLVNQ
;
A
#
# COMPACT_ATOMS: atom_id res chain seq x y z
N MET A 1 -18.19 34.67 10.68
CA MET A 1 -18.57 34.58 12.10
C MET A 1 -18.89 33.13 12.42
N SER A 2 -18.10 32.58 13.33
CA SER A 2 -18.39 31.48 14.26
C SER A 2 -19.16 30.25 13.78
N LEU A 3 -18.41 29.22 13.36
CA LEU A 3 -18.74 27.83 13.66
C LEU A 3 -18.01 27.43 14.94
N ASN A 4 -18.74 27.00 15.96
CA ASN A 4 -18.31 26.03 16.99
C ASN A 4 -19.43 25.78 17.99
N ARG A 5 -19.90 24.53 18.10
CA ARG A 5 -19.56 23.64 19.24
C ARG A 5 -20.20 22.25 19.12
N LEU A 6 -19.35 21.28 19.42
CA LEU A 6 -19.56 19.84 19.58
C LEU A 6 -20.60 19.44 20.64
N SER A 7 -21.18 18.26 20.46
CA SER A 7 -21.27 17.18 21.48
C SER A 7 -21.68 15.87 20.78
N THR A 8 -20.76 14.94 20.49
CA THR A 8 -20.42 13.72 21.27
C THR A 8 -21.60 12.85 21.69
N PHE A 9 -21.68 11.61 21.15
CA PHE A 9 -21.97 10.31 21.80
C PHE A 9 -21.71 9.25 20.71
N GLY A 10 -20.90 8.21 20.87
CA GLY A 10 -20.98 7.17 21.91
C GLY A 10 -21.67 5.95 21.27
N GLY A 11 -20.88 4.94 20.85
CA GLY A 11 -21.39 3.78 20.11
C GLY A 11 -22.39 2.93 20.89
N LYS A 12 -23.36 2.37 20.17
CA LYS A 12 -24.12 1.14 20.53
C LYS A 12 -24.98 0.69 19.34
N GLY A 13 -24.95 -0.62 19.07
CA GLY A 13 -26.11 -1.41 18.66
C GLY A 13 -26.76 -1.13 17.32
N ALA A 14 -26.60 -2.08 16.40
CA ALA A 14 -27.51 -2.24 15.27
C ALA A 14 -28.92 -2.64 15.77
N GLU A 15 -29.88 -1.72 15.68
CA GLU A 15 -31.31 -2.01 15.64
C GLU A 15 -31.93 -1.20 14.49
N LYS A 16 -32.58 -1.90 13.55
CA LYS A 16 -33.32 -1.27 12.44
C LYS A 16 -34.57 -0.61 13.01
N GLY A 17 -34.50 0.68 13.31
CA GLY A 17 -35.68 1.51 13.58
C GLY A 17 -36.59 1.68 12.35
N PRO A 18 -37.86 2.08 12.55
CA PRO A 18 -38.82 2.28 11.46
C PRO A 18 -38.30 3.33 10.45
N LYS A 19 -38.50 3.08 9.16
CA LYS A 19 -38.10 4.01 8.09
C LYS A 19 -39.00 5.24 8.14
N GLU A 20 -38.50 6.33 8.73
CA GLU A 20 -39.14 7.65 8.70
C GLU A 20 -38.81 8.36 7.38
N ASN A 21 -39.83 8.92 6.72
CA ASN A 21 -39.68 9.67 5.49
C ASN A 21 -39.92 11.17 5.76
N PRO A 22 -39.01 12.08 5.35
CA PRO A 22 -39.22 13.51 5.50
C PRO A 22 -40.26 14.04 4.51
N CYS A 23 -41.08 14.99 4.96
CA CYS A 23 -41.95 15.77 4.07
C CYS A 23 -41.10 16.80 3.31
N TYR A 24 -41.07 16.71 1.98
CA TYR A 24 -40.29 17.63 1.12
C TYR A 24 -40.68 19.13 1.24
N PHE A 25 -41.84 19.45 1.82
CA PHE A 25 -42.36 20.83 1.89
C PHE A 25 -42.17 21.49 3.27
N CYS A 26 -42.24 20.74 4.37
CA CYS A 26 -42.02 21.27 5.73
C CYS A 26 -40.78 20.69 6.44
N ASN A 27 -40.15 19.68 5.84
CA ASN A 27 -38.96 18.97 6.35
C ASN A 27 -39.17 18.22 7.69
N GLU A 28 -40.42 17.96 8.08
CA GLU A 28 -40.77 17.15 9.26
C GLU A 28 -40.75 15.65 8.91
N LEU A 29 -40.33 14.81 9.86
CA LEU A 29 -40.18 13.36 9.70
C LEU A 29 -41.49 12.64 10.05
N PHE A 30 -41.92 11.71 9.19
CA PHE A 30 -43.15 10.95 9.38
C PHE A 30 -42.92 9.46 9.21
N GLU A 31 -43.58 8.66 10.05
CA GLU A 31 -43.59 7.19 9.94
C GLU A 31 -44.26 6.71 8.65
N MET A 32 -43.85 5.52 8.19
CA MET A 32 -44.35 4.89 6.97
C MET A 32 -45.89 4.78 6.97
N GLY A 33 -46.55 5.45 6.03
CA GLY A 33 -48.01 5.49 5.90
C GLY A 33 -48.67 6.79 6.38
N GLN A 34 -48.02 7.56 7.26
CA GLN A 34 -48.57 8.83 7.76
C GLN A 34 -48.20 10.03 6.87
N LEU A 35 -47.09 9.95 6.12
CA LEU A 35 -46.64 11.00 5.21
C LEU A 35 -47.72 11.37 4.16
N GLN A 36 -48.44 10.39 3.63
CA GLN A 36 -49.46 10.62 2.61
C GLN A 36 -50.67 11.39 3.15
N ASN A 37 -51.01 11.21 4.43
CA ASN A 37 -52.05 11.99 5.10
C ASN A 37 -51.55 13.39 5.45
N HIS A 38 -50.28 13.53 5.86
CA HIS A 38 -49.66 14.83 6.07
C HIS A 38 -49.61 15.68 4.80
N LEU A 39 -49.22 15.11 3.65
CA LEU A 39 -49.15 15.86 2.38
C LEU A 39 -50.51 16.48 1.98
N LYS A 40 -51.63 15.84 2.32
CA LYS A 40 -52.97 16.39 2.07
C LYS A 40 -53.30 17.61 2.95
N LEU A 41 -52.66 17.75 4.11
CA LEU A 41 -52.91 18.82 5.09
C LEU A 41 -51.71 19.77 5.24
N CYS A 42 -50.59 19.51 4.56
CA CYS A 42 -49.36 20.26 4.72
C CYS A 42 -49.56 21.73 4.35
N GLY A 43 -49.40 22.61 5.34
CA GLY A 43 -49.59 24.06 5.18
C GLY A 43 -48.53 24.72 4.30
N SER A 44 -47.37 24.08 4.11
CA SER A 44 -46.24 24.60 3.35
C SER A 44 -46.34 24.36 1.83
N ILE A 45 -47.33 23.58 1.38
CA ILE A 45 -47.59 23.39 -0.06
C ILE A 45 -48.13 24.68 -0.66
N LEU A 46 -47.57 25.08 -1.81
CA LEU A 46 -47.99 26.26 -2.56
C LEU A 46 -49.22 25.92 -3.42
N GLU A 47 -50.28 26.70 -3.26
CA GLU A 47 -51.50 26.62 -4.07
C GLU A 47 -51.76 27.94 -4.78
N GLN A 48 -52.37 27.87 -5.96
CA GLN A 48 -52.77 29.06 -6.69
C GLN A 48 -53.96 29.73 -5.97
N CYS A 49 -53.92 31.06 -5.87
CA CYS A 49 -55.01 31.83 -5.26
C CYS A 49 -56.38 31.46 -5.90
N PRO A 50 -57.44 31.22 -5.10
CA PRO A 50 -58.78 30.88 -5.61
C PRO A 50 -59.38 31.94 -6.55
N LEU A 51 -59.05 33.21 -6.32
CA LEU A 51 -59.47 34.34 -7.16
C LEU A 51 -58.61 34.47 -8.44
N ARG A 52 -57.67 33.53 -8.67
CA ARG A 52 -56.73 33.48 -9.80
C ARG A 52 -56.01 34.81 -10.02
N CYS A 53 -55.57 35.47 -8.95
CA CYS A 53 -54.79 36.71 -9.04
C CYS A 53 -53.38 36.52 -9.65
N GLY A 54 -52.96 35.26 -9.85
CA GLY A 54 -51.63 34.89 -10.37
C GLY A 54 -50.62 34.53 -9.29
N ALA A 55 -50.92 34.78 -8.01
CA ALA A 55 -50.04 34.44 -6.89
C ALA A 55 -50.15 32.96 -6.48
N TRP A 56 -48.99 32.38 -6.12
CA TRP A 56 -48.84 31.07 -5.49
C TRP A 56 -48.57 31.25 -4.00
N ILE A 57 -49.45 30.74 -3.15
CA ILE A 57 -49.48 31.04 -1.71
C ILE A 57 -49.41 29.73 -0.94
N GLN A 58 -48.66 29.70 0.15
CA GLN A 58 -48.64 28.55 1.05
C GLN A 58 -50.04 28.33 1.61
N ARG A 59 -50.54 27.09 1.60
CA ARG A 59 -51.89 26.73 2.03
C ARG A 59 -52.27 27.34 3.39
N LYS A 60 -51.33 27.43 4.34
CA LYS A 60 -51.55 28.05 5.66
C LYS A 60 -51.88 29.56 5.63
N HIS A 61 -51.44 30.29 4.60
CA HIS A 61 -51.69 31.73 4.44
C HIS A 61 -52.72 32.04 3.35
N ARG A 62 -53.42 31.02 2.85
CA ARG A 62 -54.42 31.14 1.78
C ARG A 62 -55.55 32.10 2.16
N ASP A 63 -56.11 31.93 3.36
CA ASP A 63 -57.31 32.68 3.77
C ASP A 63 -56.99 34.13 4.15
N GLU A 64 -55.76 34.40 4.62
CA GLU A 64 -55.25 35.76 4.83
C GLU A 64 -55.08 36.48 3.48
N HIS A 65 -54.44 35.83 2.51
CA HIS A 65 -54.28 36.42 1.18
C HIS A 65 -55.62 36.69 0.47
N VAL A 66 -56.62 35.81 0.61
CA VAL A 66 -57.92 36.01 -0.04
C VAL A 66 -58.61 37.28 0.46
N LYS A 67 -58.45 37.62 1.75
CA LYS A 67 -59.00 38.85 2.35
C LYS A 67 -58.39 40.12 1.76
N ASP A 68 -57.12 40.07 1.40
CA ASP A 68 -56.36 41.21 0.86
C ASP A 68 -56.12 41.08 -0.65
N CYS A 69 -56.86 40.20 -1.33
CA CYS A 69 -56.59 39.87 -2.72
C CYS A 69 -56.99 41.04 -3.65
N PRO A 70 -56.09 41.51 -4.53
CA PRO A 70 -56.36 42.67 -5.41
C PRO A 70 -57.49 42.44 -6.43
N LYS A 71 -57.95 41.19 -6.60
CA LYS A 71 -59.13 40.87 -7.43
C LYS A 71 -60.47 40.99 -6.69
N MET A 72 -60.47 41.05 -5.36
CA MET A 72 -61.70 41.13 -4.55
C MET A 72 -62.33 42.53 -4.57
N GLU A 73 -61.54 43.60 -4.66
CA GLU A 73 -62.04 44.97 -4.85
C GLU A 73 -62.74 45.17 -6.20
N LYS A 74 -62.25 44.52 -7.27
CA LYS A 74 -62.88 44.57 -8.60
C LYS A 74 -64.27 43.93 -8.64
N THR A 75 -64.58 43.00 -7.74
CA THR A 75 -65.90 42.36 -7.67
C THR A 75 -66.92 43.22 -6.91
N ARG A 76 -66.47 44.12 -6.02
CA ARG A 76 -67.34 45.01 -5.22
C ARG A 76 -67.82 46.24 -6.00
N ASN A 77 -67.05 46.71 -6.98
CA ASN A 77 -67.38 47.93 -7.75
C ASN A 77 -68.33 47.71 -8.94
N SER A 78 -68.81 46.48 -9.17
CA SER A 78 -69.74 46.15 -10.27
C SER A 78 -71.22 46.19 -9.88
N SER A 79 -71.57 46.80 -8.74
CA SER A 79 -72.96 46.84 -8.25
C SER A 79 -73.34 48.21 -7.70
N SER A 80 -73.45 49.19 -8.60
CA SER A 80 -74.22 50.42 -8.34
C SER A 80 -74.71 51.01 -9.66
N HIS A 81 -75.86 50.51 -10.14
CA HIS A 81 -76.67 51.20 -11.15
C HIS A 81 -77.39 52.37 -10.48
N VAL A 82 -77.07 53.60 -10.89
CA VAL A 82 -77.86 54.79 -10.57
C VAL A 82 -78.53 55.25 -11.87
N SER A 83 -79.86 55.16 -11.90
CA SER A 83 -80.70 55.71 -12.96
C SER A 83 -80.79 57.23 -12.86
N ILE A 84 -80.54 57.93 -13.96
CA ILE A 84 -80.73 59.39 -14.09
C ILE A 84 -82.07 59.63 -14.81
N PRO A 85 -82.96 60.53 -14.34
CA PRO A 85 -84.22 60.84 -15.02
C PRO A 85 -84.03 61.90 -16.11
N ALA A 86 -84.84 61.80 -17.18
CA ALA A 86 -84.95 62.77 -18.26
C ALA A 86 -85.66 64.07 -17.81
N PRO A 87 -85.33 65.24 -18.40
CA PRO A 87 -86.18 66.43 -18.33
C PRO A 87 -86.98 66.67 -19.62
N VAL A 88 -88.23 67.11 -19.42
CA VAL A 88 -89.24 67.58 -20.40
C VAL A 88 -89.21 69.13 -20.45
N PRO A 89 -89.64 69.81 -21.55
CA PRO A 89 -89.21 71.15 -21.95
C PRO A 89 -90.19 72.28 -21.55
N PRO A 90 -89.82 73.57 -21.77
CA PRO A 90 -90.78 74.51 -22.38
C PRO A 90 -90.09 75.68 -23.17
N PRO A 91 -90.82 76.69 -23.69
CA PRO A 91 -91.87 76.65 -24.70
C PRO A 91 -91.52 77.54 -25.93
N ALA A 92 -92.24 77.33 -27.03
CA ALA A 92 -92.17 78.15 -28.23
C ALA A 92 -92.79 79.54 -28.02
N VAL A 93 -92.10 80.59 -28.47
CA VAL A 93 -92.72 81.89 -28.80
C VAL A 93 -92.29 82.24 -30.23
N HIS A 94 -93.29 82.27 -31.10
CA HIS A 94 -93.17 82.68 -32.49
C HIS A 94 -93.16 84.21 -32.58
N THR A 95 -92.16 84.76 -33.26
CA THR A 95 -92.27 86.03 -34.00
C THR A 95 -91.34 85.95 -35.20
N TRP A 96 -91.87 85.41 -36.30
CA TRP A 96 -91.26 85.58 -37.61
C TRP A 96 -91.59 87.00 -38.12
N ALA A 97 -90.56 87.81 -38.32
CA ALA A 97 -90.60 89.03 -39.13
C ALA A 97 -89.41 88.97 -40.10
N PRO A 98 -89.62 89.22 -41.41
CA PRO A 98 -88.62 88.93 -42.43
C PRO A 98 -87.60 90.07 -42.53
N THR A 99 -86.35 89.78 -42.13
CA THR A 99 -85.18 90.54 -42.56
C THR A 99 -84.26 89.57 -43.28
N THR A 100 -84.44 89.48 -44.59
CA THR A 100 -83.82 88.49 -45.51
C THR A 100 -82.35 88.76 -45.79
N THR A 101 -81.55 88.97 -44.75
CA THR A 101 -80.08 89.03 -44.89
C THR A 101 -79.36 88.48 -43.66
N SER A 102 -79.78 88.83 -42.43
CA SER A 102 -79.05 88.37 -41.21
C SER A 102 -79.31 86.91 -40.81
N ALA A 103 -80.51 86.36 -41.05
CA ALA A 103 -80.82 84.96 -40.66
C ALA A 103 -80.13 83.92 -41.56
N LEU A 104 -79.84 84.29 -42.82
CA LEU A 104 -79.03 83.49 -43.74
C LEU A 104 -77.56 83.54 -43.30
N ASP A 105 -77.05 84.71 -42.93
CA ASP A 105 -75.67 84.86 -42.42
C ASP A 105 -75.46 84.08 -41.11
N ASP A 106 -76.44 84.08 -40.19
CA ASP A 106 -76.37 83.29 -38.96
C ASP A 106 -76.36 81.78 -39.24
N CYS A 107 -77.18 81.31 -40.19
CA CYS A 107 -77.23 79.90 -40.62
C CYS A 107 -75.93 79.49 -41.33
N VAL A 108 -75.38 80.35 -42.19
CA VAL A 108 -74.08 80.14 -42.84
C VAL A 108 -72.97 80.08 -41.78
N SER A 109 -72.94 80.99 -40.81
CA SER A 109 -71.95 80.97 -39.73
C SER A 109 -72.03 79.72 -38.84
N TYR A 110 -73.25 79.20 -38.62
CA TYR A 110 -73.47 77.95 -37.91
C TYR A 110 -72.95 76.75 -38.72
N LEU A 111 -73.26 76.69 -40.01
CA LEU A 111 -72.74 75.65 -40.91
C LEU A 111 -71.21 75.72 -41.04
N GLU A 112 -70.60 76.90 -41.05
CA GLU A 112 -69.15 77.08 -41.02
C GLU A 112 -68.53 76.57 -39.71
N LYS A 113 -69.19 76.81 -38.56
CA LYS A 113 -68.79 76.25 -37.26
C LYS A 113 -68.94 74.73 -37.19
N GLU A 114 -70.00 74.18 -37.77
CA GLU A 114 -70.18 72.72 -37.87
C GLU A 114 -69.14 72.09 -38.80
N VAL A 115 -68.86 72.71 -39.95
CA VAL A 115 -67.82 72.24 -40.88
C VAL A 115 -66.43 72.31 -40.24
N THR A 116 -66.12 73.36 -39.47
CA THR A 116 -64.85 73.44 -38.73
C THR A 116 -64.77 72.42 -37.60
N SER A 117 -65.88 72.15 -36.90
CA SER A 117 -65.96 71.10 -35.87
C SER A 117 -65.79 69.70 -36.48
N ILE A 118 -66.46 69.41 -37.60
CA ILE A 118 -66.30 68.15 -38.34
C ILE A 118 -64.86 67.99 -38.85
N LYS A 119 -64.24 69.06 -39.35
CA LYS A 119 -62.82 69.04 -39.74
C LYS A 119 -61.91 68.72 -38.56
N LEU A 120 -62.15 69.31 -37.39
CA LEU A 120 -61.38 69.04 -36.18
C LEU A 120 -61.50 67.55 -35.78
N ILE A 121 -62.72 67.02 -35.74
CA ILE A 121 -62.98 65.61 -35.42
C ILE A 121 -62.28 64.70 -36.45
N LEU A 122 -62.35 65.01 -37.74
CA LEU A 122 -61.66 64.26 -38.79
C LEU A 122 -60.13 64.29 -38.61
N THR A 123 -59.56 65.43 -38.22
CA THR A 123 -58.11 65.53 -37.95
C THR A 123 -57.71 64.77 -36.70
N GLU A 124 -58.53 64.78 -35.65
CA GLU A 124 -58.29 64.03 -34.41
C GLU A 124 -58.40 62.52 -34.65
N GLU A 125 -59.41 62.07 -35.41
CA GLU A 125 -59.56 60.68 -35.86
C GLU A 125 -58.41 60.24 -36.77
N SER A 126 -57.95 61.09 -37.70
CA SER A 126 -56.80 60.82 -38.54
C SER A 126 -55.53 60.64 -37.70
N HIS A 127 -55.31 61.53 -36.73
CA HIS A 127 -54.19 61.45 -35.82
C HIS A 127 -54.27 60.19 -34.93
N GLY A 128 -55.47 59.84 -34.44
CA GLY A 128 -55.71 58.62 -33.68
C GLY A 128 -55.37 57.35 -34.47
N ARG A 129 -55.71 57.31 -35.77
CA ARG A 129 -55.33 56.19 -36.65
C ARG A 129 -53.83 56.13 -36.91
N GLU A 130 -53.15 57.26 -37.04
CA GLU A 130 -51.69 57.30 -37.20
C GLU A 130 -50.97 56.77 -35.95
N VAL A 131 -51.42 57.17 -34.75
CA VAL A 131 -50.88 56.66 -33.48
C VAL A 131 -51.11 55.14 -33.38
N GLN A 132 -52.33 54.66 -33.64
CA GLN A 132 -52.62 53.22 -33.64
C GLN A 132 -51.78 52.44 -34.67
N ALA A 133 -51.55 53.00 -35.86
CA ALA A 133 -50.69 52.40 -36.85
C ALA A 133 -49.24 52.26 -36.36
N SER A 134 -48.71 53.30 -35.70
CA SER A 134 -47.37 53.28 -35.11
C SER A 134 -47.24 52.28 -33.94
N GLU A 135 -48.29 52.12 -33.15
CA GLU A 135 -48.34 51.12 -32.07
C GLU A 135 -48.35 49.70 -32.63
N ILE A 136 -49.14 49.45 -33.68
CA ILE A 136 -49.17 48.15 -34.39
C ILE A 136 -47.79 47.83 -34.98
N GLU A 137 -47.13 48.81 -35.59
CA GLU A 137 -45.78 48.63 -36.14
C GLU A 137 -44.75 48.32 -35.04
N THR A 138 -44.82 49.03 -33.92
CA THR A 138 -43.99 48.76 -32.74
C THR A 138 -44.23 47.35 -32.19
N LEU A 139 -45.48 46.89 -32.14
CA LEU A 139 -45.82 45.53 -31.71
C LEU A 139 -45.29 44.48 -32.69
N ARG A 140 -45.35 44.72 -34.00
CA ARG A 140 -44.76 43.83 -35.02
C ARG A 140 -43.25 43.71 -34.85
N SER A 141 -42.54 44.82 -34.64
CA SER A 141 -41.08 44.78 -34.38
C SER A 141 -40.75 44.00 -33.11
N LYS A 142 -41.54 44.15 -32.03
CA LYS A 142 -41.38 43.37 -30.80
C LYS A 142 -41.63 41.88 -31.03
N LEU A 143 -42.61 41.51 -31.85
CA LEU A 143 -42.90 40.12 -32.19
C LEU A 143 -41.70 39.46 -32.91
N VAL A 144 -41.12 40.15 -33.89
CA VAL A 144 -39.93 39.66 -34.63
C VAL A 144 -38.76 39.41 -33.67
N LEU A 145 -38.48 40.35 -32.76
CA LEU A 145 -37.41 40.17 -31.76
C LEU A 145 -37.66 38.99 -30.82
N VAL A 146 -38.93 38.72 -30.46
CA VAL A 146 -39.29 37.55 -29.65
C VAL A 146 -39.09 36.27 -30.46
N GLU A 147 -39.45 36.27 -31.74
CA GLU A 147 -39.27 35.13 -32.64
C GLU A 147 -37.78 34.80 -32.83
N GLU A 148 -36.93 35.80 -33.12
CA GLU A 148 -35.47 35.64 -33.22
C GLU A 148 -34.86 35.09 -31.93
N ARG A 149 -35.26 35.63 -30.76
CA ARG A 149 -34.80 35.12 -29.46
C ARG A 149 -35.26 33.69 -29.22
N SER A 150 -36.49 33.33 -29.63
CA SER A 150 -37.01 31.97 -29.50
C SER A 150 -36.25 30.98 -30.39
N GLN A 151 -35.88 31.38 -31.61
CA GLN A 151 -35.07 30.58 -32.52
C GLN A 151 -33.66 30.36 -31.97
N HIS A 152 -33.02 31.43 -31.45
CA HIS A 152 -31.72 31.30 -30.78
C HIS A 152 -31.80 30.36 -29.58
N PHE A 153 -32.84 30.48 -28.75
CA PHE A 153 -33.06 29.58 -27.61
C PHE A 153 -33.22 28.12 -28.06
N LEU A 154 -34.02 27.86 -29.10
CA LEU A 154 -34.17 26.51 -29.66
C LEU A 154 -32.84 25.96 -30.20
N SER A 155 -32.05 26.78 -30.89
CA SER A 155 -30.72 26.38 -31.37
C SER A 155 -29.80 26.00 -30.20
N THR A 156 -29.77 26.80 -29.14
CA THR A 156 -28.97 26.47 -27.95
C THR A 156 -29.44 25.19 -27.25
N LEU A 157 -30.75 24.94 -27.19
CA LEU A 157 -31.29 23.70 -26.65
C LEU A 157 -30.91 22.48 -27.48
N VAL A 158 -30.91 22.59 -28.81
CA VAL A 158 -30.47 21.50 -29.71
C VAL A 158 -28.99 21.21 -29.52
N SER A 159 -28.13 22.24 -29.45
CA SER A 159 -26.71 22.07 -29.18
C SER A 159 -26.44 21.45 -27.80
N LEU A 160 -27.17 21.89 -26.77
CA LEU A 160 -27.06 21.30 -25.43
C LEU A 160 -27.50 19.84 -25.41
N ARG A 161 -28.59 19.51 -26.12
CA ARG A 161 -29.05 18.12 -26.24
C ARG A 161 -28.01 17.24 -26.92
N ALA A 162 -27.41 17.70 -28.03
CA ALA A 162 -26.33 16.98 -28.69
C ALA A 162 -25.12 16.76 -27.77
N ALA A 163 -24.71 17.79 -27.01
CA ALA A 163 -23.62 17.65 -26.05
C ALA A 163 -23.92 16.66 -24.92
N VAL A 164 -25.17 16.59 -24.47
CA VAL A 164 -25.63 15.60 -23.47
C VAL A 164 -25.64 14.19 -24.06
N ASP A 165 -26.11 14.03 -25.30
CA ASP A 165 -26.11 12.74 -25.99
C ASP A 165 -24.67 12.23 -26.19
N ASP A 166 -23.73 13.10 -26.61
CA ASP A 166 -22.30 12.78 -26.73
C ASP A 166 -21.68 12.36 -25.39
N GLU A 167 -22.02 13.06 -24.30
CA GLU A 167 -21.51 12.72 -22.97
C GLU A 167 -22.09 11.39 -22.45
N ALA A 168 -23.35 11.09 -22.78
CA ALA A 168 -23.96 9.80 -22.47
C ALA A 168 -23.28 8.66 -23.23
N GLU A 169 -22.94 8.85 -24.51
CA GLU A 169 -22.21 7.86 -25.31
C GLU A 169 -20.78 7.66 -24.78
N ARG A 170 -20.07 8.75 -24.47
CA ARG A 170 -18.76 8.66 -23.79
C ARG A 170 -18.87 7.86 -22.50
N SER A 171 -19.82 8.19 -21.63
CA SER A 171 -20.03 7.48 -20.36
C SER A 171 -20.31 5.99 -20.57
N ALA A 172 -21.10 5.62 -21.58
CA ALA A 172 -21.37 4.23 -21.92
C ALA A 172 -20.11 3.48 -22.40
N ASN A 173 -19.31 4.12 -23.25
CA ASN A 173 -18.04 3.56 -23.73
C ASN A 173 -17.04 3.35 -22.60
N TRP A 174 -16.90 4.33 -21.69
CA TRP A 174 -16.09 4.20 -20.48
C TRP A 174 -16.58 3.05 -19.61
N ALA A 175 -17.90 2.93 -19.39
CA ALA A 175 -18.46 1.83 -18.61
C ALA A 175 -18.21 0.44 -19.25
N ALA A 176 -18.27 0.34 -20.58
CA ALA A 176 -17.94 -0.89 -21.30
C ALA A 176 -16.45 -1.24 -21.16
N GLN A 177 -15.56 -0.26 -21.30
CA GLN A 177 -14.13 -0.45 -21.12
C GLN A 177 -13.79 -0.90 -19.70
N PHE A 178 -14.35 -0.23 -18.68
CA PHE A 178 -14.16 -0.63 -17.29
C PHE A 178 -14.63 -2.06 -17.01
N LYS A 179 -15.76 -2.50 -17.60
CA LYS A 179 -16.23 -3.89 -17.47
C LYS A 179 -15.26 -4.88 -18.10
N HIS A 180 -14.70 -4.55 -19.27
CA HIS A 180 -13.71 -5.38 -19.94
C HIS A 180 -12.41 -5.49 -19.11
N ASP A 181 -11.90 -4.35 -18.63
CA ASP A 181 -10.69 -4.32 -17.80
C ASP A 181 -10.90 -5.08 -16.48
N LEU A 182 -12.08 -4.96 -15.86
CA LEU A 182 -12.44 -5.73 -14.66
C LEU A 182 -12.43 -7.24 -14.94
N ALA A 183 -12.97 -7.69 -16.07
CA ALA A 183 -12.95 -9.10 -16.46
C ALA A 183 -11.52 -9.61 -16.68
N ASN A 184 -10.66 -8.81 -17.31
CA ASN A 184 -9.25 -9.16 -17.50
C ASN A 184 -8.50 -9.29 -16.17
N VAL A 185 -8.75 -8.39 -15.22
CA VAL A 185 -8.17 -8.47 -13.87
C VAL A 185 -8.67 -9.72 -13.14
N GLN A 186 -9.95 -10.07 -13.27
CA GLN A 186 -10.50 -11.29 -12.67
C GLN A 186 -9.85 -12.56 -13.23
N LEU A 187 -9.63 -12.62 -14.55
CA LEU A 187 -8.92 -13.74 -15.19
C LEU A 187 -7.47 -13.83 -14.71
N ALA A 188 -6.76 -12.70 -14.61
CA ALA A 188 -5.40 -12.67 -14.10
C ALA A 188 -5.30 -13.14 -12.63
N LEU A 189 -6.28 -12.76 -11.79
CA LEU A 189 -6.38 -13.23 -10.41
C LEU A 189 -6.62 -14.74 -10.33
N GLN A 190 -7.50 -15.28 -11.18
CA GLN A 190 -7.78 -16.72 -11.23
C GLN A 190 -6.55 -17.52 -11.68
N GLU A 191 -5.81 -17.01 -12.67
CA GLU A 191 -4.55 -17.61 -13.13
C GLU A 191 -3.49 -17.59 -12.00
N LEU A 192 -3.35 -16.47 -11.29
CA LEU A 192 -2.41 -16.36 -10.18
C LEU A 192 -2.75 -17.33 -9.04
N GLN A 193 -4.04 -17.52 -8.73
CA GLN A 193 -4.50 -18.51 -7.75
C GLN A 193 -4.19 -19.95 -8.19
N SER A 194 -4.37 -20.26 -9.47
CA SER A 194 -4.01 -21.57 -10.05
C SER A 194 -2.51 -21.85 -9.93
N GLN A 195 -1.68 -20.86 -10.27
CA GLN A 195 -0.23 -20.96 -10.13
C GLN A 195 0.20 -21.11 -8.66
N GLN A 196 -0.44 -20.39 -7.74
CA GLN A 196 -0.21 -20.54 -6.31
C GLN A 196 -0.54 -21.97 -5.84
N LEU A 197 -1.68 -22.54 -6.24
CA LEU A 197 -2.04 -23.91 -5.87
C LEU A 197 -1.04 -24.93 -6.43
N SER A 198 -0.64 -24.79 -7.69
CA SER A 198 0.36 -25.65 -8.34
C SER A 198 1.72 -25.61 -7.64
N THR A 199 2.18 -24.41 -7.27
CA THR A 199 3.45 -24.25 -6.53
C THR A 199 3.38 -24.85 -5.13
N VAL A 200 2.27 -24.69 -4.41
CA VAL A 200 2.04 -25.33 -3.10
C VAL A 200 2.11 -26.85 -3.23
N MET A 201 1.39 -27.45 -4.18
CA MET A 201 1.43 -28.91 -4.40
C MET A 201 2.84 -29.43 -4.72
N ARG A 202 3.62 -28.67 -5.53
CA ARG A 202 5.02 -29.01 -5.82
C ARG A 202 5.90 -28.96 -4.58
N LEU A 203 5.71 -27.95 -3.72
CA LEU A 203 6.47 -27.81 -2.48
C LEU A 203 6.10 -28.92 -1.48
N GLU A 204 4.83 -29.25 -1.33
CA GLU A 204 4.37 -30.35 -0.47
C GLU A 204 4.95 -31.70 -0.92
N SER A 205 5.01 -31.94 -2.24
CA SER A 205 5.66 -33.12 -2.81
C SER A 205 7.16 -33.15 -2.49
N ALA A 206 7.87 -32.03 -2.69
CA ALA A 206 9.30 -31.93 -2.39
C ALA A 206 9.60 -32.12 -0.88
N VAL A 207 8.75 -31.57 0.00
CA VAL A 207 8.85 -31.79 1.45
C VAL A 207 8.66 -33.27 1.77
N SER A 208 7.67 -33.92 1.17
CA SER A 208 7.42 -35.36 1.37
C SER A 208 8.62 -36.21 0.94
N THR A 209 9.26 -35.88 -0.19
CA THR A 209 10.48 -36.58 -0.63
C THR A 209 11.65 -36.35 0.31
N LEU A 210 11.84 -35.13 0.83
CA LEU A 210 12.93 -34.83 1.78
C LEU A 210 12.73 -35.55 3.11
N VAL A 211 11.49 -35.64 3.60
CA VAL A 211 11.16 -36.40 4.81
C VAL A 211 11.46 -37.90 4.61
N HIS A 212 11.17 -38.44 3.43
CA HIS A 212 11.50 -39.82 3.11
C HIS A 212 13.02 -40.06 3.07
N GLU A 213 13.78 -39.21 2.35
CA GLU A 213 15.24 -39.29 2.32
C GLU A 213 15.88 -39.13 3.71
N GLN A 214 15.31 -38.26 4.56
CA GLN A 214 15.77 -38.10 5.93
C GLN A 214 15.58 -39.40 6.73
N HIS A 215 14.42 -40.04 6.60
CA HIS A 215 14.15 -41.31 7.28
C HIS A 215 15.11 -42.42 6.82
N GLU A 216 15.41 -42.50 5.52
CA GLU A 216 16.41 -43.45 5.00
C GLU A 216 17.81 -43.18 5.55
N ARG A 217 18.22 -41.91 5.66
CA ARG A 217 19.51 -41.53 6.27
C ARG A 217 19.60 -41.94 7.73
N GLU A 218 18.53 -41.73 8.50
CA GLU A 218 18.47 -42.15 9.91
C GLU A 218 18.62 -43.66 10.05
N LEU A 219 18.00 -44.45 9.17
CA LEU A 219 18.16 -45.92 9.14
C LEU A 219 19.60 -46.33 8.80
N LEU A 220 20.23 -45.67 7.83
CA LEU A 220 21.62 -45.93 7.47
C LEU A 220 22.59 -45.57 8.61
N GLU A 221 22.35 -44.47 9.31
CA GLU A 221 23.15 -44.06 10.47
C GLU A 221 23.03 -45.08 11.62
N GLN A 222 21.82 -45.59 11.88
CA GLN A 222 21.61 -46.69 12.83
C GLN A 222 22.38 -47.95 12.42
N ALA A 223 22.37 -48.31 11.13
CA ALA A 223 23.12 -49.46 10.63
C ALA A 223 24.64 -49.28 10.79
N LEU A 224 25.16 -48.08 10.51
CA LEU A 224 26.59 -47.75 10.68
C LEU A 224 27.01 -47.83 12.15
N THR A 225 26.23 -47.25 13.07
CA THR A 225 26.54 -47.34 14.50
C THR A 225 26.52 -48.80 15.00
N GLN A 226 25.62 -49.63 14.48
CA GLN A 226 25.61 -51.07 14.76
C GLN A 226 26.86 -51.77 14.22
N HIS A 227 27.30 -51.44 13.00
CA HIS A 227 28.55 -51.96 12.43
C HIS A 227 29.78 -51.54 13.24
N ASP A 228 29.88 -50.27 13.66
CA ASP A 228 30.97 -49.79 14.51
C ASP A 228 31.02 -50.52 15.86
N ASN A 229 29.86 -50.83 16.46
CA ASN A 229 29.79 -51.64 17.67
C ASN A 229 30.32 -53.06 17.43
N ARG A 230 30.03 -53.66 16.27
CA ARG A 230 30.56 -54.99 15.90
C ARG A 230 32.07 -54.95 15.69
N ILE A 231 32.60 -53.92 15.03
CA ILE A 231 34.05 -53.73 14.85
C ILE A 231 34.74 -53.61 16.21
N ARG A 232 34.20 -52.79 17.12
CA ARG A 232 34.72 -52.68 18.49
C ARG A 232 34.73 -54.02 19.23
N ALA A 233 33.72 -54.86 19.03
CA ALA A 233 33.68 -56.19 19.62
C ALA A 233 34.73 -57.13 19.01
N VAL A 234 34.94 -57.08 17.70
CA VAL A 234 36.00 -57.85 17.01
C VAL A 234 37.37 -57.45 17.53
N ASN A 235 37.68 -56.15 17.61
CA ASN A 235 38.98 -55.68 18.11
C ASN A 235 39.24 -56.16 19.55
N LYS A 236 38.22 -56.17 20.42
CA LYS A 236 38.36 -56.74 21.77
C LYS A 236 38.66 -58.24 21.75
N LEU A 237 38.07 -59.00 20.83
CA LEU A 237 38.37 -60.42 20.67
C LEU A 237 39.79 -60.63 20.14
N GLU A 238 40.26 -59.77 19.24
CA GLU A 238 41.66 -59.78 18.77
C GLU A 238 42.65 -59.54 19.91
N ASP A 239 42.37 -58.59 20.81
CA ASP A 239 43.19 -58.35 22.01
C ASP A 239 43.26 -59.60 22.90
N VAL A 240 42.13 -60.28 23.12
CA VAL A 240 42.06 -61.53 23.89
C VAL A 240 42.83 -62.65 23.20
N ILE A 241 42.70 -62.80 21.88
CA ILE A 241 43.46 -63.79 21.10
C ILE A 241 44.96 -63.51 21.18
N SER A 242 45.37 -62.24 21.08
CA SER A 242 46.77 -61.82 21.22
C SER A 242 47.32 -62.19 22.59
N TYR A 243 46.56 -61.89 23.65
CA TYR A 243 46.92 -62.28 25.02
C TYR A 243 47.11 -63.79 25.16
N ILE A 244 46.14 -64.60 24.69
CA ILE A 244 46.23 -66.07 24.75
C ILE A 244 47.43 -66.58 23.95
N ARG A 245 47.70 -66.03 22.76
CA ARG A 245 48.87 -66.39 21.95
C ARG A 245 50.17 -66.13 22.70
N GLN A 246 50.29 -64.97 23.34
CA GLN A 246 51.45 -64.64 24.16
C GLN A 246 51.60 -65.63 25.31
N THR A 247 50.53 -65.94 26.04
CA THR A 247 50.60 -66.89 27.18
C THR A 247 51.01 -68.28 26.71
N VAL A 248 50.49 -68.74 25.57
CA VAL A 248 50.87 -70.04 24.98
C VAL A 248 52.34 -70.05 24.56
N GLU A 249 52.85 -68.96 24.01
CA GLU A 249 54.25 -68.87 23.61
C GLU A 249 55.18 -68.85 24.83
N GLU A 250 54.82 -68.12 25.89
CA GLU A 250 55.54 -68.14 27.17
C GLU A 250 55.56 -69.55 27.80
N GLU A 251 54.43 -70.28 27.76
CA GLU A 251 54.38 -71.69 28.20
C GLU A 251 55.22 -72.62 27.32
N ARG A 252 55.26 -72.37 26.01
CA ARG A 252 56.10 -73.16 25.07
C ARG A 252 57.58 -72.92 25.31
N GLU A 253 57.98 -71.68 25.52
CA GLU A 253 59.36 -71.31 25.83
C GLU A 253 59.78 -71.95 27.16
N ARG A 254 58.95 -71.84 28.21
CA ARG A 254 59.21 -72.49 29.50
C ARG A 254 59.29 -74.01 29.39
N ASN A 255 58.45 -74.64 28.56
CA ASN A 255 58.52 -76.07 28.29
C ASN A 255 59.77 -76.46 27.47
N ALA A 256 60.21 -75.62 26.53
CA ALA A 256 61.44 -75.83 25.77
C ALA A 256 62.67 -75.71 26.68
N GLU A 257 62.71 -74.72 27.58
CA GLU A 257 63.73 -74.59 28.62
C GLU A 257 63.76 -75.81 29.54
N ASN A 258 62.61 -76.27 30.04
CA ASN A 258 62.51 -77.47 30.86
C ASN A 258 63.01 -78.72 30.11
N ARG A 259 62.66 -78.87 28.82
CA ARG A 259 63.15 -79.98 27.98
C ARG A 259 64.66 -79.90 27.77
N ALA A 260 65.19 -78.72 27.48
CA ALA A 260 66.62 -78.50 27.29
C ALA A 260 67.40 -78.76 28.58
N ALA A 261 66.84 -78.39 29.74
CA ALA A 261 67.41 -78.71 31.06
C ALA A 261 67.45 -80.23 31.29
N PHE A 262 66.34 -80.93 31.05
CA PHE A 262 66.30 -82.40 31.12
C PHE A 262 67.27 -83.08 30.14
N GLU A 263 67.38 -82.55 28.92
CA GLU A 263 68.30 -83.08 27.92
C GLU A 263 69.76 -82.82 28.30
N ALA A 264 70.07 -81.66 28.89
CA ALA A 264 71.38 -81.36 29.46
C ALA A 264 71.73 -82.31 30.61
N GLU A 265 70.80 -82.58 31.53
CA GLU A 265 70.98 -83.59 32.58
C GLU A 265 71.19 -85.01 32.00
N LEU A 266 70.45 -85.36 30.94
CA LEU A 266 70.63 -86.63 30.22
C LEU A 266 71.99 -86.70 29.52
N ILE A 267 72.46 -85.61 28.90
CA ILE A 267 73.78 -85.51 28.29
C ILE A 267 74.85 -85.59 29.38
N GLU A 268 74.67 -85.00 30.54
CA GLU A 268 75.62 -85.09 31.66
C GLU A 268 75.66 -86.50 32.25
N ASN A 269 74.50 -87.16 32.41
CA ASN A 269 74.40 -88.59 32.75
C ASN A 269 75.02 -89.48 31.66
N ARG A 270 74.84 -89.14 30.39
CA ARG A 270 75.47 -89.84 29.28
C ARG A 270 76.97 -89.58 29.25
N ARG A 271 77.45 -88.39 29.58
CA ARG A 271 78.86 -88.02 29.60
C ARG A 271 79.57 -88.67 30.77
N SER A 272 78.93 -88.80 31.92
CA SER A 272 79.42 -89.62 33.03
C SER A 272 79.41 -91.11 32.67
N SER A 273 78.38 -91.61 31.98
CA SER A 273 78.33 -92.97 31.42
C SER A 273 79.36 -93.20 30.30
N GLU A 274 79.64 -92.20 29.47
CA GLU A 274 80.64 -92.21 28.41
C GLU A 274 82.04 -91.98 28.95
N GLN A 275 82.24 -91.32 30.08
CA GLN A 275 83.51 -91.34 30.82
C GLN A 275 83.77 -92.75 31.37
N LEU A 276 82.72 -93.42 31.88
CA LEU A 276 82.75 -94.84 32.24
C LEU A 276 83.03 -95.74 31.02
N ALA A 277 82.41 -95.46 29.86
CA ALA A 277 82.60 -96.21 28.63
C ALA A 277 83.91 -95.84 27.90
N GLN A 278 84.43 -94.61 28.00
CA GLN A 278 85.73 -94.17 27.48
C GLN A 278 86.86 -94.75 28.32
N LEU A 279 86.69 -94.89 29.64
CA LEU A 279 87.59 -95.74 30.42
C LEU A 279 87.59 -97.19 29.90
N SER A 280 86.48 -97.66 29.30
CA SER A 280 86.39 -98.98 28.66
C SER A 280 86.82 -99.00 27.16
N ALA A 281 86.73 -97.89 26.43
CA ALA A 281 86.87 -97.76 24.98
C ALA A 281 88.13 -96.99 24.52
N LEU A 282 88.81 -96.25 25.41
CA LEU A 282 90.24 -95.88 25.26
C LEU A 282 91.15 -97.12 25.25
N ARG A 283 90.55 -98.30 25.44
CA ARG A 283 91.10 -99.64 25.22
C ARG A 283 90.95 -100.15 23.79
N VAL A 284 90.14 -99.53 22.90
CA VAL A 284 89.82 -100.08 21.57
C VAL A 284 89.80 -99.00 20.47
N GLN A 285 90.97 -98.38 20.24
CA GLN A 285 91.36 -97.80 18.93
C GLN A 285 90.81 -96.38 18.64
N LEU A 286 91.66 -95.39 18.34
CA LEU A 286 92.30 -95.17 17.03
C LEU A 286 91.35 -95.42 15.86
N GLN A 287 90.86 -94.35 15.21
CA GLN A 287 90.74 -94.17 13.74
C GLN A 287 89.61 -93.21 13.34
N ASN A 288 89.98 -92.11 12.66
CA ASN A 288 89.32 -91.37 11.55
C ASN A 288 87.88 -90.79 11.73
N THR A 289 87.36 -89.71 11.12
CA THR A 289 87.73 -88.58 10.19
C THR A 289 86.45 -87.69 10.01
N ASN A 290 86.59 -86.38 9.67
CA ASN A 290 85.77 -85.43 8.83
C ASN A 290 84.21 -85.52 8.70
N SER A 291 83.37 -84.53 8.31
CA SER A 291 83.28 -83.06 8.08
C SER A 291 81.82 -82.71 7.60
N GLU A 292 81.44 -81.41 7.56
CA GLU A 292 80.37 -80.74 6.72
C GLU A 292 79.04 -80.16 7.35
N ARG A 293 78.64 -78.97 6.85
CA ARG A 293 77.40 -78.17 7.09
C ARG A 293 76.85 -77.63 5.74
N PRO A 294 75.52 -77.48 5.52
CA PRO A 294 74.96 -76.75 4.38
C PRO A 294 74.30 -75.38 4.71
N THR A 295 73.82 -74.78 3.62
CA THR A 295 73.60 -73.38 3.23
C THR A 295 72.25 -72.71 3.60
N ILE A 296 72.26 -71.37 3.55
CA ILE A 296 71.16 -70.38 3.63
C ILE A 296 70.50 -70.19 2.25
N ASP A 297 69.17 -70.03 2.18
CA ASP A 297 68.50 -69.17 1.17
C ASP A 297 67.07 -68.73 1.59
N ARG A 298 66.85 -67.41 1.80
CA ARG A 298 65.52 -66.74 1.76
C ARG A 298 65.71 -65.25 1.45
N VAL A 299 65.75 -64.88 0.17
CA VAL A 299 65.59 -63.47 -0.27
C VAL A 299 64.35 -63.24 -1.16
N ALA A 300 63.57 -64.27 -1.52
CA ALA A 300 62.46 -64.11 -2.47
C ALA A 300 61.10 -63.62 -1.93
N VAL A 301 60.98 -63.15 -0.67
CA VAL A 301 59.65 -62.84 -0.06
C VAL A 301 59.40 -61.34 0.20
N LEU A 302 60.41 -60.46 0.04
CA LEU A 302 60.28 -59.04 0.41
C LEU A 302 59.96 -58.08 -0.76
N GLU A 303 59.86 -58.56 -2.00
CA GLU A 303 59.57 -57.70 -3.16
C GLU A 303 58.07 -57.63 -3.53
N VAL A 304 57.25 -58.58 -3.08
CA VAL A 304 55.80 -58.59 -3.40
C VAL A 304 54.98 -57.72 -2.43
N ALA A 305 55.42 -57.57 -1.17
CA ALA A 305 54.68 -56.81 -0.16
C ALA A 305 54.82 -55.27 -0.28
N THR A 306 55.73 -54.76 -1.10
CA THR A 306 55.98 -53.31 -1.24
C THR A 306 55.29 -52.68 -2.47
N ALA A 307 54.63 -53.50 -3.29
CA ALA A 307 53.83 -53.05 -4.44
C ALA A 307 52.36 -52.79 -4.06
N ASP A 308 51.75 -53.67 -3.25
CA ASP A 308 50.34 -53.54 -2.84
C ASP A 308 50.11 -52.34 -1.91
N ALA A 309 51.05 -52.03 -1.01
CA ALA A 309 50.95 -50.88 -0.11
C ALA A 309 51.00 -49.51 -0.83
N ARG A 310 51.48 -49.46 -2.07
CA ARG A 310 51.52 -48.21 -2.88
C ARG A 310 50.25 -47.99 -3.68
N ALA A 311 49.52 -49.05 -4.03
CA ALA A 311 48.26 -48.95 -4.76
C ALA A 311 47.11 -48.44 -3.87
N GLU A 312 47.04 -48.90 -2.61
CA GLU A 312 45.99 -48.48 -1.66
C GLU A 312 46.09 -46.99 -1.29
N VAL A 313 47.32 -46.45 -1.17
CA VAL A 313 47.55 -45.03 -0.84
C VAL A 313 47.08 -44.09 -1.96
N ALA A 314 47.18 -44.50 -3.22
CA ALA A 314 46.71 -43.71 -4.35
C ALA A 314 45.18 -43.64 -4.42
N GLU A 315 44.49 -44.72 -4.09
CA GLU A 315 43.02 -44.78 -4.07
C GLU A 315 42.41 -43.90 -2.97
N HIS A 316 43.02 -43.90 -1.78
CA HIS A 316 42.59 -43.04 -0.68
C HIS A 316 42.77 -41.54 -0.97
N SER A 317 43.81 -41.15 -1.71
CA SER A 317 44.02 -39.75 -2.10
C SER A 317 42.91 -39.22 -3.02
N MET A 318 42.43 -40.03 -3.96
CA MET A 318 41.37 -39.62 -4.90
C MET A 318 40.02 -39.42 -4.23
N LYS A 319 39.72 -40.21 -3.19
CA LYS A 319 38.48 -40.09 -2.39
C LYS A 319 38.47 -38.81 -1.55
N VAL A 320 39.62 -38.41 -1.00
CA VAL A 320 39.76 -37.15 -0.24
C VAL A 320 39.54 -35.92 -1.13
N ASP A 321 40.06 -35.93 -2.36
CA ASP A 321 39.87 -34.83 -3.31
C ASP A 321 38.43 -34.70 -3.85
N ALA A 322 37.65 -35.77 -3.83
CA ALA A 322 36.21 -35.71 -4.13
C ALA A 322 35.44 -35.01 -2.99
N VAL A 323 35.69 -35.42 -1.74
CA VAL A 323 35.05 -34.85 -0.54
C VAL A 323 35.34 -33.34 -0.40
N LEU A 324 36.57 -32.91 -0.69
CA LEU A 324 36.94 -31.49 -0.64
C LEU A 324 36.22 -30.64 -1.69
N ARG A 325 35.87 -31.20 -2.85
CA ARG A 325 35.10 -30.50 -3.89
C ARG A 325 33.64 -30.32 -3.48
N ASP A 326 33.05 -31.36 -2.89
CA ASP A 326 31.67 -31.32 -2.41
C ASP A 326 31.50 -30.33 -1.25
N LEU A 327 32.48 -30.25 -0.34
CA LEU A 327 32.48 -29.28 0.75
C LEU A 327 32.48 -27.81 0.24
N ARG A 328 33.23 -27.54 -0.84
CA ARG A 328 33.25 -26.20 -1.47
C ARG A 328 31.94 -25.88 -2.18
N ALA A 329 31.32 -26.86 -2.83
CA ALA A 329 30.01 -26.69 -3.48
C ALA A 329 28.92 -26.40 -2.44
N LEU A 330 28.92 -27.12 -1.31
CA LEU A 330 27.99 -26.92 -0.20
C LEU A 330 28.19 -25.55 0.47
N THR A 331 29.43 -25.10 0.60
CA THR A 331 29.72 -23.76 1.14
C THR A 331 29.13 -22.67 0.23
N LYS A 332 29.24 -22.82 -1.10
CA LYS A 332 28.65 -21.85 -2.05
C LYS A 332 27.13 -21.84 -2.01
N SER A 333 26.47 -23.01 -1.90
CA SER A 333 25.00 -23.08 -1.80
C SER A 333 24.50 -22.46 -0.50
N TYR A 334 25.20 -22.67 0.62
CA TYR A 334 24.87 -22.03 1.90
C TYR A 334 24.95 -20.50 1.83
N HIS A 335 25.99 -19.93 1.19
CA HIS A 335 26.09 -18.47 1.03
C HIS A 335 24.98 -17.91 0.13
N LYS A 336 24.58 -18.64 -0.92
CA LYS A 336 23.46 -18.27 -1.79
C LYS A 336 22.13 -18.27 -1.03
N LEU A 337 21.82 -19.34 -0.31
CA LEU A 337 20.62 -19.44 0.55
C LEU A 337 20.58 -18.35 1.62
N ARG A 338 21.73 -18.03 2.24
CA ARG A 338 21.83 -16.94 3.23
C ARG A 338 21.49 -15.57 2.62
N THR A 339 21.85 -15.35 1.36
CA THR A 339 21.59 -14.11 0.64
C THR A 339 20.12 -14.03 0.23
N GLU A 340 19.55 -15.12 -0.28
CA GLU A 340 18.12 -15.24 -0.59
C GLU A 340 17.24 -15.08 0.67
N LEU A 341 17.68 -15.60 1.82
CA LEU A 341 17.00 -15.42 3.09
C LEU A 341 17.03 -13.95 3.55
N ALA A 342 18.15 -13.25 3.38
CA ALA A 342 18.25 -11.82 3.69
C ALA A 342 17.33 -10.98 2.78
N ASP A 343 17.27 -11.31 1.48
CA ASP A 343 16.37 -10.67 0.53
C ASP A 343 14.89 -10.96 0.86
N PHE A 344 14.57 -12.20 1.22
CA PHE A 344 13.23 -12.59 1.65
C PHE A 344 12.82 -11.88 2.93
N GLN A 345 13.70 -11.80 3.92
CA GLN A 345 13.47 -11.07 5.17
C GLN A 345 13.26 -9.57 4.91
N THR A 346 13.96 -9.01 3.92
CA THR A 346 13.76 -7.61 3.50
C THR A 346 12.38 -7.42 2.84
N ARG A 347 11.92 -8.36 2.01
CA ARG A 347 10.58 -8.34 1.39
C ARG A 347 9.46 -8.54 2.42
N VAL A 348 9.62 -9.48 3.37
CA VAL A 348 8.67 -9.69 4.47
C VAL A 348 8.63 -8.49 5.42
N SER A 349 9.73 -7.75 5.55
CA SER A 349 9.73 -6.49 6.33
C SER A 349 8.94 -5.35 5.65
N PHE A 350 8.72 -5.40 4.33
CA PHE A 350 7.76 -4.52 3.66
C PHE A 350 6.30 -4.89 4.00
N ASP A 351 6.04 -6.17 4.31
CA ASP A 351 4.71 -6.69 4.66
C ASP A 351 4.39 -6.68 6.17
N ARG A 352 5.32 -6.24 7.04
CA ARG A 352 5.02 -5.94 8.45
C ARG A 352 4.17 -4.67 8.53
N HIS A 353 2.89 -4.82 8.22
CA HIS A 353 1.79 -3.86 8.40
C HIS A 353 1.55 -3.43 9.86
N GLU A 354 2.38 -3.84 10.83
CA GLU A 354 2.03 -3.69 12.25
C GLU A 354 2.45 -2.36 12.89
N MET A 355 3.09 -1.43 12.16
CA MET A 355 3.55 -0.18 12.80
C MET A 355 3.46 1.09 11.93
N GLY A 356 2.89 1.01 10.72
CA GLY A 356 2.65 2.20 9.92
C GLY A 356 1.45 2.97 10.46
N THR A 357 1.66 4.21 10.90
CA THR A 357 0.56 5.08 11.32
C THR A 357 0.02 5.88 10.15
N ASP A 358 -1.27 6.21 10.19
CA ASP A 358 -2.01 6.89 9.12
C ASP A 358 -2.51 8.28 9.54
N ASN A 359 -1.88 8.88 10.53
CA ASN A 359 -2.26 10.16 11.15
C ASN A 359 -1.10 11.17 11.21
N GLY A 360 0.01 10.92 10.49
CA GLY A 360 1.19 11.79 10.51
C GLY A 360 2.04 11.71 11.77
N HIS A 361 1.75 10.79 12.70
CA HIS A 361 2.50 10.60 13.93
C HIS A 361 3.03 9.18 14.04
N PHE A 362 4.35 9.00 14.01
CA PHE A 362 4.98 7.68 14.02
C PHE A 362 6.05 7.59 15.11
N ILE A 363 6.02 6.55 15.94
CA ILE A 363 7.06 6.30 16.97
C ILE A 363 7.83 5.05 16.60
N TRP A 364 9.11 5.22 16.31
CA TRP A 364 10.03 4.13 15.98
C TRP A 364 10.78 3.66 17.22
N ARG A 365 10.48 2.42 17.63
CA ARG A 365 11.26 1.68 18.63
C ARG A 365 12.46 0.99 17.97
N ILE A 366 13.64 1.23 18.52
CA ILE A 366 14.91 0.65 18.07
C ILE A 366 15.45 -0.24 19.19
N ASP A 367 15.19 -1.54 19.07
CA ASP A 367 15.71 -2.56 19.99
C ASP A 367 17.15 -2.96 19.66
N ASN A 368 17.85 -3.53 20.64
CA ASN A 368 19.23 -4.01 20.53
C ASN A 368 20.19 -2.91 20.05
N PHE A 369 20.07 -1.70 20.62
CA PHE A 369 20.80 -0.51 20.20
C PHE A 369 22.31 -0.75 20.13
N ASN A 370 22.89 -1.41 21.13
CA ASN A 370 24.32 -1.70 21.21
C ASN A 370 24.79 -2.58 20.03
N SER A 371 24.02 -3.62 19.70
CA SER A 371 24.32 -4.48 18.54
C SER A 371 24.22 -3.68 17.24
N ARG A 372 23.15 -2.89 17.07
CA ARG A 372 22.94 -2.08 15.85
C ARG A 372 24.00 -0.98 15.71
N MET A 373 24.45 -0.39 16.81
CA MET A 373 25.52 0.59 16.83
C MET A 373 26.86 -0.03 16.46
N LYS A 374 27.15 -1.26 16.93
CA LYS A 374 28.33 -2.03 16.52
C LYS A 374 28.30 -2.33 15.02
N ASP A 375 27.18 -2.85 14.51
CA ASP A 375 27.01 -3.10 13.08
C ASP A 375 27.14 -1.81 12.25
N ALA A 376 26.62 -0.68 12.74
CA ALA A 376 26.75 0.61 12.05
C ALA A 376 28.20 1.12 12.00
N LYS A 377 29.04 0.76 12.99
CA LYS A 377 30.46 1.10 13.01
C LYS A 377 31.27 0.21 12.06
N GLU A 378 30.99 -1.09 12.03
CA GLU A 378 31.75 -2.08 11.26
C GLU A 378 31.32 -2.13 9.79
N LYS A 379 30.02 -2.06 9.51
CA LYS A 379 29.42 -2.34 8.19
C LYS A 379 28.72 -1.14 7.57
N ASP A 380 28.73 0.02 8.22
CA ASP A 380 28.03 1.23 7.77
C ASP A 380 26.53 1.03 7.52
N THR A 381 25.90 0.20 8.37
CA THR A 381 24.50 -0.18 8.23
C THR A 381 23.55 1.01 8.47
N VAL A 382 22.58 1.15 7.56
CA VAL A 382 21.49 2.14 7.65
C VAL A 382 20.24 1.43 8.14
N LEU A 383 19.64 1.93 9.22
CA LEU A 383 18.36 1.43 9.69
C LEU A 383 17.24 2.08 8.87
N SER A 384 16.27 1.28 8.45
CA SER A 384 15.07 1.72 7.74
C SER A 384 13.85 1.49 8.63
N SER A 385 12.98 2.50 8.74
CA SER A 385 11.70 2.35 9.43
C SER A 385 10.67 1.62 8.56
N PRO A 386 9.59 1.11 9.17
CA PRO A 386 8.33 0.88 8.48
C PRO A 386 7.84 2.15 7.78
N ILE A 387 6.98 1.97 6.78
CA ILE A 387 6.32 3.06 6.08
C ILE A 387 5.24 3.66 6.98
N PHE A 388 5.14 4.99 7.01
CA PHE A 388 4.08 5.72 7.71
C PHE A 388 3.50 6.80 6.80
N LYS A 389 2.26 7.21 7.04
CA LYS A 389 1.56 8.19 6.20
C LYS A 389 1.29 9.47 6.95
N THR A 390 1.29 10.57 6.21
CA THR A 390 0.92 11.90 6.73
C THR A 390 -0.56 11.99 7.11
N GLY A 391 -1.40 11.15 6.54
CA GLY A 391 -2.83 11.00 6.83
C GLY A 391 -3.38 9.73 6.17
N LYS A 392 -4.65 9.39 6.41
CA LYS A 392 -5.29 8.16 5.88
C LYS A 392 -5.14 7.99 4.37
N TYR A 393 -5.23 9.12 3.66
CA TYR A 393 -5.06 9.24 2.21
C TYR A 393 -3.91 10.18 1.83
N GLY A 394 -2.93 10.36 2.72
CA GLY A 394 -1.83 11.32 2.58
C GLY A 394 -0.56 10.75 1.95
N TYR A 395 0.49 11.58 1.90
CA TYR A 395 1.82 11.16 1.42
C TYR A 395 2.37 9.99 2.22
N THR A 396 3.10 9.12 1.53
CA THR A 396 3.73 7.94 2.10
C THR A 396 5.21 8.22 2.38
N LEU A 397 5.64 8.00 3.62
CA LEU A 397 6.96 8.36 4.13
C LEU A 397 7.69 7.15 4.71
N LYS A 398 9.02 7.20 4.66
CA LYS A 398 9.92 6.24 5.30
C LYS A 398 11.09 6.97 5.94
N ALA A 399 11.40 6.66 7.20
CA ALA A 399 12.55 7.22 7.89
C ALA A 399 13.78 6.31 7.74
N GLU A 400 14.95 6.93 7.67
CA GLU A 400 16.23 6.24 7.74
C GLU A 400 17.08 6.84 8.85
N LEU A 401 17.81 5.97 9.55
CA LEU A 401 18.66 6.34 10.65
C LEU A 401 20.04 5.69 10.52
N ASN A 402 21.08 6.52 10.56
CA ASN A 402 22.46 6.08 10.60
C ASN A 402 22.98 6.36 12.00
N LEU A 403 23.06 5.31 12.82
CA LEU A 403 23.48 5.44 14.20
C LEU A 403 24.91 5.96 14.32
N ASN A 404 25.79 5.58 13.39
CA ASN A 404 27.17 6.04 13.35
C ASN A 404 27.38 7.31 12.51
N GLY A 405 26.33 7.87 11.90
CA GLY A 405 26.42 9.08 11.06
C GLY A 405 27.03 8.85 9.67
N ILE A 406 26.86 9.83 8.78
CA ILE A 406 27.31 9.76 7.38
C ILE A 406 28.43 10.77 7.08
N GLY A 407 29.39 10.36 6.26
CA GLY A 407 30.42 11.23 5.69
C GLY A 407 31.28 11.90 6.77
N LYS A 408 31.45 13.22 6.70
CA LYS A 408 32.25 13.99 7.68
C LYS A 408 31.72 13.95 9.13
N TRP A 409 30.50 13.45 9.33
CA TRP A 409 29.84 13.35 10.63
C TRP A 409 29.88 11.95 11.22
N LYS A 410 30.46 10.99 10.49
CA LYS A 410 30.63 9.60 10.93
C LYS A 410 31.43 9.52 12.23
N GLY A 411 31.01 8.65 13.14
CA GLY A 411 31.61 8.47 14.47
C GLY A 411 31.30 9.57 15.49
N ARG A 412 30.55 10.63 15.12
CA ARG A 412 30.29 11.78 16.01
C ARG A 412 28.82 12.14 16.15
N HIS A 413 27.98 11.80 15.18
CA HIS A 413 26.56 12.15 15.17
C HIS A 413 25.72 10.97 14.70
N ILE A 414 24.51 10.84 15.23
CA ILE A 414 23.43 10.11 14.58
C ILE A 414 22.87 11.00 13.47
N THR A 415 22.65 10.44 12.28
CA THR A 415 21.98 11.17 11.19
C THR A 415 20.67 10.50 10.81
N SER A 416 19.60 11.28 10.73
CA SER A 416 18.29 10.81 10.27
C SER A 416 17.83 11.61 9.06
N THR A 417 17.18 10.92 8.12
CA THR A 417 16.53 11.51 6.96
C THR A 417 15.16 10.88 6.81
N ILE A 418 14.25 11.59 6.13
CA ILE A 418 12.96 11.05 5.72
C ILE A 418 12.95 11.00 4.20
N ARG A 419 12.43 9.91 3.66
CA ARG A 419 12.21 9.69 2.24
C ARG A 419 10.72 9.68 1.95
N LEU A 420 10.36 10.34 0.86
CA LEU A 420 9.05 10.23 0.24
C LEU A 420 9.03 8.95 -0.60
N VAL A 421 8.04 8.10 -0.39
CA VAL A 421 7.85 6.83 -1.09
C VAL A 421 6.57 6.92 -1.89
N ALA A 422 6.51 6.26 -3.05
CA ALA A 422 5.30 6.22 -3.87
C ALA A 422 4.13 5.64 -3.07
N GLY A 423 3.05 6.42 -2.97
CA GLY A 423 1.81 6.07 -2.30
C GLY A 423 0.67 5.79 -3.28
N PRO A 424 -0.34 4.98 -2.90
CA PRO A 424 -1.49 4.69 -3.77
C PRO A 424 -2.38 5.92 -4.02
N TYR A 425 -2.26 6.97 -3.20
CA TYR A 425 -3.06 8.18 -3.28
C TYR A 425 -2.29 9.36 -3.88
N ASP A 426 -1.06 9.17 -4.36
CA ASP A 426 -0.19 10.27 -4.83
C ASP A 426 -0.82 11.12 -5.94
N ALA A 427 -1.68 10.53 -6.78
CA ALA A 427 -2.42 11.22 -7.83
C ALA A 427 -3.45 12.23 -7.31
N LEU A 428 -3.86 12.11 -6.05
CA LEU A 428 -4.83 12.99 -5.38
C LEU A 428 -4.15 14.06 -4.51
N LEU A 429 -2.82 13.99 -4.36
CA LEU A 429 -2.07 14.87 -3.47
C LEU A 429 -1.49 16.08 -4.20
N GLU A 430 -1.24 17.15 -3.44
CA GLU A 430 -0.64 18.37 -3.98
C GLU A 430 0.85 18.17 -4.29
N TRP A 431 1.32 18.70 -5.40
CA TRP A 431 2.74 18.64 -5.79
C TRP A 431 3.20 20.00 -6.33
N PRO A 432 4.41 20.47 -5.99
CA PRO A 432 5.45 19.82 -5.17
C PRO A 432 5.07 19.72 -3.68
N CYS A 433 5.41 18.61 -3.02
CA CYS A 433 5.18 18.48 -1.58
C CYS A 433 6.04 19.48 -0.78
N ASP A 434 5.45 20.11 0.22
CA ASP A 434 6.12 20.90 1.26
C ASP A 434 5.67 20.38 2.63
N LEU A 435 6.49 19.51 3.24
CA LEU A 435 6.17 18.87 4.52
C LEU A 435 7.20 19.26 5.59
N SER A 436 6.72 19.66 6.75
CA SER A 436 7.55 19.97 7.92
C SER A 436 7.49 18.81 8.91
N VAL A 437 8.55 18.01 9.02
CA VAL A 437 8.56 16.87 9.93
C VAL A 437 9.46 17.13 11.14
N ASN A 438 8.88 17.06 12.33
CA ASN A 438 9.62 17.06 13.59
C ASN A 438 10.08 15.65 13.91
N ILE A 439 11.39 15.48 14.03
CA ILE A 439 12.04 14.24 14.44
C ILE A 439 12.50 14.43 15.89
N VAL A 440 11.99 13.59 16.78
CA VAL A 440 12.13 13.71 18.23
C VAL A 440 12.82 12.48 18.78
N LEU A 441 14.04 12.63 19.28
CA LEU A 441 14.69 11.58 20.06
C LEU A 441 14.18 11.66 21.50
N LYS A 442 13.51 10.59 21.94
CA LYS A 442 12.84 10.55 23.25
C LYS A 442 13.82 10.29 24.39
N ASP A 443 13.74 11.12 25.42
CA ASP A 443 14.35 10.86 26.72
C ASP A 443 13.43 9.96 27.56
N GLN A 444 14.01 9.01 28.31
CA GLN A 444 13.29 7.92 28.99
C GLN A 444 13.42 7.93 30.53
N PRO A 445 13.25 9.08 31.22
CA PRO A 445 13.31 9.12 32.67
C PRO A 445 12.11 8.41 33.30
N ASN A 446 12.22 8.06 34.58
CA ASN A 446 11.13 7.39 35.31
C ASN A 446 9.86 8.24 35.40
N ASN A 447 9.99 9.58 35.39
CA ASN A 447 8.86 10.50 35.35
C ASN A 447 8.87 11.29 34.02
N ARG A 448 7.87 11.05 33.17
CA ARG A 448 7.79 11.64 31.83
C ARG A 448 7.73 13.17 31.81
N SER A 449 7.26 13.81 32.89
CA SER A 449 7.24 15.28 33.00
C SER A 449 8.63 15.91 33.06
N GLN A 450 9.67 15.13 33.39
CA GLN A 450 11.06 15.57 33.45
C GLN A 450 11.85 15.26 32.17
N ALA A 451 11.19 14.66 31.16
CA ALA A 451 11.87 14.22 29.95
C ALA A 451 12.35 15.39 29.11
N MET A 452 13.62 15.33 28.71
CA MET A 452 14.28 16.32 27.87
C MET A 452 14.48 15.76 26.47
N ASP A 453 13.41 15.72 25.67
CA ASP A 453 13.47 15.20 24.29
C ASP A 453 14.30 16.12 23.35
N ILE A 454 15.08 15.54 22.44
CA ILE A 454 15.79 16.30 21.39
C ILE A 454 14.89 16.41 20.17
N VAL A 455 14.44 17.62 19.84
CA VAL A 455 13.62 17.91 18.67
C VAL A 455 14.45 18.52 17.54
N LYS A 456 14.34 17.97 16.34
CA LYS A 456 14.91 18.51 15.10
C LYS A 456 13.88 18.52 13.99
N THR A 457 13.68 19.65 13.35
CA THR A 457 12.73 19.79 12.24
C THR A 457 13.44 19.60 10.89
N LEU A 458 12.82 18.81 10.01
CA LEU A 458 13.27 18.55 8.64
C LEU A 458 12.21 19.05 7.67
N GLN A 459 12.61 19.89 6.70
CA GLN A 459 11.72 20.43 5.67
C GLN A 459 11.85 19.63 4.37
N ILE A 460 10.83 18.86 4.02
CA ILE A 460 10.78 18.07 2.80
C ILE A 460 10.14 18.93 1.71
N ARG A 461 10.97 19.59 0.91
CA ARG A 461 10.55 20.41 -0.24
C ARG A 461 11.07 19.84 -1.54
N ARG A 462 10.18 19.62 -2.50
CA ARG A 462 10.59 19.41 -3.90
C ARG A 462 10.89 20.78 -4.52
N LYS A 463 12.17 21.13 -4.68
CA LYS A 463 12.56 22.37 -5.37
C LYS A 463 12.13 22.25 -6.83
N SER A 464 11.17 23.08 -7.26
CA SER A 464 10.93 23.32 -8.68
C SER A 464 12.23 23.82 -9.31
N SER A 465 12.68 23.16 -10.37
CA SER A 465 13.83 23.56 -11.16
C SER A 465 13.57 24.96 -11.74
N SER A 466 14.16 26.00 -11.16
CA SER A 466 14.14 27.33 -11.75
C SER A 466 15.57 27.75 -12.11
N LYS A 467 15.92 27.46 -13.37
CA LYS A 467 16.48 28.44 -14.32
C LYS A 467 16.48 27.81 -15.72
N ARG A 468 15.62 28.34 -16.59
CA ARG A 468 15.70 28.19 -18.05
C ARG A 468 16.98 28.84 -18.56
N HIS A 469 17.75 28.12 -19.37
CA HIS A 469 18.29 28.56 -20.66
C HIS A 469 19.12 27.40 -21.25
N ASP A 470 18.56 26.63 -22.17
CA ASP A 470 18.84 26.73 -23.61
C ASP A 470 18.16 25.59 -24.37
N TYR A 471 17.89 25.88 -25.65
CA TYR A 471 17.23 25.10 -26.68
C TYR A 471 17.50 23.59 -26.67
N ASP A 472 16.44 22.77 -26.76
CA ASP A 472 16.36 21.73 -27.81
C ASP A 472 14.91 21.29 -28.01
N GLU A 473 14.50 21.19 -29.28
CA GLU A 473 13.23 20.62 -29.73
C GLU A 473 13.31 19.09 -29.63
N GLY A 474 12.20 18.46 -29.22
CA GLY A 474 12.10 17.00 -29.25
C GLY A 474 10.83 16.51 -28.60
N GLU A 475 9.78 16.32 -29.40
CA GLU A 475 8.63 15.50 -29.06
C GLU A 475 9.08 14.10 -28.66
N GLU A 476 8.80 13.66 -27.42
CA GLU A 476 8.57 12.24 -27.13
C GLU A 476 7.52 12.10 -26.03
N VAL A 477 6.30 11.78 -26.47
CA VAL A 477 5.22 11.28 -25.62
C VAL A 477 5.54 9.83 -25.26
N TYR A 478 6.01 9.58 -24.04
CA TYR A 478 6.00 8.25 -23.45
C TYR A 478 5.30 8.25 -22.09
N LYS A 479 4.16 7.55 -22.07
CA LYS A 479 3.52 7.04 -20.85
C LYS A 479 4.50 6.05 -20.17
N SER A 480 4.93 6.33 -18.94
CA SER A 480 5.34 5.25 -18.02
C SER A 480 5.27 5.70 -16.55
N SER A 481 4.64 4.87 -15.73
CA SER A 481 4.64 4.96 -14.26
C SER A 481 5.97 4.50 -13.63
N GLU A 482 7.05 4.46 -14.42
CA GLU A 482 8.41 4.08 -13.97
C GLU A 482 9.33 5.30 -13.75
N ALA A 483 8.90 6.52 -14.13
CA ALA A 483 9.72 7.74 -14.00
C ALA A 483 9.70 8.36 -12.59
N LEU A 484 8.87 7.87 -11.67
CA LEU A 484 8.87 8.33 -10.28
C LEU A 484 10.18 7.97 -9.57
N ASP A 485 10.81 6.86 -9.91
CA ASP A 485 12.03 6.41 -9.22
C ASP A 485 13.28 7.22 -9.66
N LYS A 486 13.31 7.74 -10.88
CA LYS A 486 14.39 8.63 -11.36
C LYS A 486 14.24 10.08 -10.90
N SER A 487 13.02 10.55 -10.62
CA SER A 487 12.77 11.93 -10.17
C SER A 487 12.84 12.12 -8.64
N VAL A 488 12.75 11.03 -7.86
CA VAL A 488 13.04 11.04 -6.40
C VAL A 488 14.54 11.27 -6.11
N LEU A 489 15.44 10.97 -7.06
CA LEU A 489 16.88 11.18 -6.95
C LEU A 489 17.32 12.66 -6.91
N GLN A 490 16.44 13.62 -7.21
CA GLN A 490 16.75 15.07 -7.13
C GLN A 490 16.27 15.76 -5.85
N LEU A 491 15.68 15.05 -4.89
CA LEU A 491 15.60 15.56 -3.52
C LEU A 491 17.00 15.41 -2.90
N LYS A 492 17.76 16.51 -2.85
CA LYS A 492 19.02 16.56 -2.07
C LYS A 492 18.69 16.04 -0.66
N LYS A 493 19.13 14.83 -0.33
CA LYS A 493 18.83 14.19 0.96
C LYS A 493 19.20 15.16 2.08
N GLN A 494 18.18 15.65 2.78
CA GLN A 494 18.36 16.51 3.93
C GLN A 494 18.47 15.62 5.15
N TYR A 495 19.44 15.92 6.00
CA TYR A 495 19.69 15.16 7.21
C TYR A 495 19.54 16.07 8.42
N ILE A 496 18.97 15.52 9.47
CA ILE A 496 19.20 16.04 10.82
C ILE A 496 20.45 15.39 11.40
N PHE A 497 21.08 16.09 12.34
CA PHE A 497 22.30 15.65 13.01
C PHE A 497 22.09 15.75 14.52
N ILE A 498 22.27 14.64 15.22
CA ILE A 498 22.20 14.55 16.68
C ILE A 498 23.59 14.14 17.18
N PRO A 499 24.33 15.00 17.90
CA PRO A 499 25.66 14.66 18.38
C PRO A 499 25.63 13.46 19.33
N HIS A 500 26.58 12.53 19.20
CA HIS A 500 26.72 11.41 20.13
C HIS A 500 26.94 11.88 21.57
N THR A 501 27.68 12.98 21.75
CA THR A 501 27.87 13.63 23.06
C THR A 501 26.59 14.13 23.73
N SER A 502 25.47 14.22 22.98
CA SER A 502 24.18 14.54 23.57
C SER A 502 23.50 13.32 24.17
N LEU A 503 23.83 12.11 23.70
CA LEU A 503 23.27 10.85 24.21
C LEU A 503 23.72 10.58 25.65
N ASP A 504 24.90 11.06 26.03
CA ASP A 504 25.46 10.88 27.39
C ASP A 504 24.81 11.79 28.44
N LYS A 505 23.98 12.77 28.02
CA LYS A 505 23.41 13.77 28.94
C LYS A 505 22.14 13.31 29.65
N PHE A 506 21.33 12.48 29.01
CA PHE A 506 20.03 12.01 29.50
C PHE A 506 19.80 10.55 29.06
N GLU A 507 18.70 9.93 29.49
CA GLU A 507 18.41 8.51 29.27
C GLU A 507 17.78 8.26 27.88
N TYR A 508 18.42 8.72 26.81
CA TYR A 508 17.93 8.49 25.44
C TYR A 508 18.02 7.03 25.00
N VAL A 509 18.96 6.28 25.58
CA VAL A 509 19.11 4.83 25.42
C VAL A 509 18.97 4.21 26.80
N LYS A 510 17.91 3.42 27.00
CA LYS A 510 17.62 2.74 28.27
C LYS A 510 17.24 1.29 27.98
N ASN A 511 17.80 0.37 28.76
CA ASN A 511 17.60 -1.09 28.57
C ASN A 511 17.89 -1.55 27.13
N ASP A 512 18.93 -0.99 26.49
CA ASP A 512 19.30 -1.28 25.10
C ASP A 512 18.25 -0.92 24.05
N VAL A 513 17.34 0.02 24.38
CA VAL A 513 16.28 0.52 23.50
C VAL A 513 16.34 2.03 23.34
N MET A 514 16.15 2.50 22.10
CA MET A 514 16.01 3.91 21.73
C MET A 514 14.65 4.15 21.07
N PHE A 515 14.03 5.31 21.30
CA PHE A 515 12.80 5.71 20.63
C PHE A 515 12.99 7.01 19.83
N VAL A 516 12.60 6.97 18.56
CA VAL A 516 12.60 8.14 17.67
C VAL A 516 11.19 8.37 17.16
N GLU A 517 10.61 9.52 17.50
CA GLU A 517 9.28 9.92 17.09
C GLU A 517 9.34 10.88 15.89
N PHE A 518 8.39 10.74 14.97
CA PHE A 518 8.25 11.52 13.76
C PHE A 518 6.85 12.12 13.75
N LEU A 519 6.78 13.45 13.70
CA LEU A 519 5.55 14.22 13.72
C LEU A 519 5.50 15.09 12.47
N VAL A 520 4.59 14.78 11.57
CA VAL A 520 4.38 15.56 10.34
C VAL A 520 3.44 16.72 10.68
N ASN A 521 3.96 17.94 10.59
CA ASN A 521 3.14 19.15 10.70
C ASN A 521 2.71 19.54 9.28
N GLN A 522 1.40 19.53 9.05
CA GLN A 522 0.77 20.04 7.84
C GLN A 522 0.24 21.46 8.06
#